data_AF-A0A523VEI2-F1
#
_entry.id   AF-A0A523VEI2-F1
#
_cell.length_a   1.000
_cell.length_b   1.000
_cell.length_c   1.000
_cell.angle_alpha   90.00
_cell.angle_beta   90.00
_cell.angle_gamma   90.00
#
_symmetry.space_group_name_H-M   'P 1'
#
loop_
_entity.id
_entity.type
_entity.pdbx_description
1 polymer ?
#
loop_
_entity_poly.entity_id
_entity_poly.type
_entity_poly.pdbx_seq_one_letter_code
_entity_poly.pdbx_strand_id
1 'polypeptide(L)'
;MGYFELLDEATSKIIDFGYKDASDIVAKLNLRYGLGKIIWSLKKRGVDTQNVFAVATPDSGITRNKERWQAGFSYGCLIRWPSKEKVSRSFAFPQIKPNACGMLVAKLKRAPPLKELCDSLHDIEKDGLKVGKEKLKLNVGVSNHFIEICKVTKSKTERLKNGDIVAIIHTSPSEYKSYMYDFKFWEKEGGVYESTPLGDLLVLEGKVAEDYLEKYKRIENYSMEKRLLLAKGLFGDFEVVSNPTHQGLFGDNEARLGLYYFENSEEMLPVTFRWDI
;
A
#
# COMPACT_ATOMS: atom_id res chain seq x y z
N MET A 1 -23.81 -20.52 -7.80
CA MET A 1 -24.08 -19.16 -7.32
C MET A 1 -24.13 -18.24 -8.51
N GLY A 2 -25.22 -17.51 -8.68
CA GLY A 2 -25.42 -16.58 -9.79
C GLY A 2 -24.65 -15.27 -9.62
N TYR A 3 -24.64 -14.43 -10.66
CA TYR A 3 -24.02 -13.09 -10.66
C TYR A 3 -24.52 -12.22 -9.50
N PHE A 4 -25.84 -12.10 -9.33
CA PHE A 4 -26.45 -11.25 -8.30
C PHE A 4 -26.23 -11.78 -6.90
N GLU A 5 -26.40 -13.09 -6.68
CA GLU A 5 -26.15 -13.74 -5.39
C GLU A 5 -24.70 -13.49 -4.90
N LEU A 6 -23.72 -13.55 -5.82
CA LEU A 6 -22.32 -13.31 -5.48
C LEU A 6 -22.05 -11.85 -5.13
N LEU A 7 -22.69 -10.91 -5.82
CA LEU A 7 -22.60 -9.48 -5.49
C LEU A 7 -23.25 -9.15 -4.15
N ASP A 8 -24.40 -9.75 -3.85
CA ASP A 8 -25.10 -9.55 -2.57
C ASP A 8 -24.27 -10.11 -1.42
N GLU A 9 -23.70 -11.31 -1.59
CA GLU A 9 -22.78 -11.89 -0.61
C GLU A 9 -21.55 -10.99 -0.41
N ALA A 10 -20.90 -10.54 -1.48
CA ALA A 10 -19.77 -9.63 -1.38
C ALA A 10 -20.13 -8.32 -0.69
N THR A 11 -21.30 -7.74 -1.01
CA THR A 11 -21.78 -6.50 -0.40
C THR A 11 -22.01 -6.68 1.11
N SER A 12 -22.59 -7.81 1.53
CA SER A 12 -22.80 -8.12 2.96
C SER A 12 -21.51 -8.24 3.77
N LYS A 13 -20.38 -8.45 3.08
CA LYS A 13 -19.04 -8.60 3.66
C LYS A 13 -18.21 -7.31 3.61
N ILE A 14 -18.81 -6.19 3.21
CA ILE A 14 -18.18 -4.87 3.28
C ILE A 14 -18.66 -4.18 4.56
N ILE A 15 -17.71 -3.90 5.46
CA ILE A 15 -17.93 -3.09 6.65
C ILE A 15 -17.66 -1.63 6.29
N ASP A 16 -18.64 -0.76 6.51
CA ASP A 16 -18.62 0.62 6.01
C ASP A 16 -18.35 1.65 7.12
N PHE A 17 -17.15 2.25 7.08
CA PHE A 17 -16.78 3.45 7.83
C PHE A 17 -16.50 4.64 6.90
N GLY A 18 -16.94 4.55 5.64
CA GLY A 18 -16.72 5.58 4.63
C GLY A 18 -17.48 6.88 4.94
N TYR A 19 -17.03 7.98 4.32
CA TYR A 19 -17.62 9.31 4.49
C TYR A 19 -19.01 9.45 3.82
N LYS A 20 -19.41 8.47 2.99
CA LYS A 20 -20.69 8.42 2.24
C LYS A 20 -20.88 9.55 1.23
N ASP A 21 -19.79 10.14 0.76
CA ASP A 21 -19.84 11.00 -0.42
C ASP A 21 -19.93 10.16 -1.71
N ALA A 22 -20.05 10.85 -2.85
CA ALA A 22 -20.16 10.20 -4.15
C ALA A 22 -18.95 9.30 -4.48
N SER A 23 -17.74 9.68 -4.06
CA SER A 23 -16.52 8.91 -4.33
C SER A 23 -16.52 7.60 -3.53
N ASP A 24 -16.85 7.67 -2.24
CA ASP A 24 -16.97 6.52 -1.35
C ASP A 24 -18.08 5.55 -1.82
N ILE A 25 -19.24 6.08 -2.20
CA ILE A 25 -20.35 5.26 -2.73
C ILE A 25 -19.89 4.48 -3.97
N VAL A 26 -19.28 5.16 -4.94
CA VAL A 26 -18.79 4.53 -6.18
C VAL A 26 -17.66 3.55 -5.88
N ALA A 27 -16.77 3.88 -4.96
CA ALA A 27 -15.69 2.99 -4.50
C ALA A 27 -16.24 1.68 -3.92
N LYS A 28 -17.26 1.73 -3.06
CA LYS A 28 -17.89 0.53 -2.49
C LYS A 28 -18.63 -0.29 -3.53
N LEU A 29 -19.34 0.37 -4.46
CA LEU A 29 -20.00 -0.31 -5.58
C LEU A 29 -19.03 -1.07 -6.47
N ASN A 30 -17.80 -0.59 -6.61
CA ASN A 30 -16.74 -1.30 -7.32
C ASN A 30 -16.11 -2.41 -6.46
N LEU A 31 -15.85 -2.14 -5.18
CA LEU A 31 -15.17 -3.05 -4.25
C LEU A 31 -15.85 -4.43 -4.13
N ARG A 32 -17.19 -4.47 -4.17
CA ARG A 32 -17.95 -5.74 -4.16
C ARG A 32 -17.63 -6.65 -5.34
N TYR A 33 -17.19 -6.11 -6.48
CA TYR A 33 -16.76 -6.94 -7.61
C TYR A 33 -15.46 -7.66 -7.28
N GLY A 34 -14.43 -6.95 -6.84
CA GLY A 34 -13.15 -7.56 -6.46
C GLY A 34 -13.31 -8.57 -5.32
N LEU A 35 -14.08 -8.20 -4.30
CA LEU A 35 -14.36 -9.10 -3.16
C LEU A 35 -15.16 -10.35 -3.59
N GLY A 36 -16.18 -10.18 -4.44
CA GLY A 36 -16.95 -11.29 -4.99
C GLY A 36 -16.10 -12.26 -5.81
N LYS A 37 -15.14 -11.75 -6.60
CA LYS A 37 -14.21 -12.62 -7.34
C LYS A 37 -13.32 -13.45 -6.41
N ILE A 38 -12.85 -12.88 -5.30
CA ILE A 38 -12.11 -13.61 -4.26
C ILE A 38 -13.00 -14.69 -3.63
N ILE A 39 -14.23 -14.34 -3.24
CA ILE A 39 -15.20 -15.28 -2.64
C ILE A 39 -15.44 -16.46 -3.59
N TRP A 40 -15.73 -16.19 -4.86
CA TRP A 40 -15.98 -17.21 -5.87
C TRP A 40 -14.79 -18.16 -6.03
N SER A 41 -13.59 -17.60 -6.23
CA SER A 41 -12.34 -18.35 -6.41
C SER A 41 -12.06 -19.28 -5.22
N LEU A 42 -12.26 -18.78 -4.00
CA LEU A 42 -12.03 -19.56 -2.78
C LEU A 42 -13.09 -20.67 -2.60
N LYS A 43 -14.38 -20.38 -2.82
CA LYS A 43 -15.45 -21.38 -2.74
C LYS A 43 -15.25 -22.52 -3.74
N LYS A 44 -14.83 -22.21 -4.96
CA LYS A 44 -14.51 -23.21 -5.99
C LYS A 44 -13.43 -24.21 -5.54
N ARG A 45 -12.55 -23.77 -4.63
CA ARG A 45 -11.46 -24.58 -4.04
C ARG A 45 -11.85 -25.27 -2.72
N GLY A 46 -13.13 -25.20 -2.34
CA GLY A 46 -13.64 -25.74 -1.08
C GLY A 46 -13.15 -24.96 0.16
N VAL A 47 -12.73 -23.70 0.00
CA VAL A 47 -12.27 -22.86 1.10
C VAL A 47 -13.45 -22.09 1.70
N ASP A 48 -13.57 -22.13 3.02
CA ASP A 48 -14.53 -21.31 3.75
C ASP A 48 -14.21 -19.81 3.59
N THR A 49 -15.21 -19.05 3.16
CA THR A 49 -15.11 -17.62 2.87
C THR A 49 -15.66 -16.73 4.00
N GLN A 50 -15.94 -17.27 5.19
CA GLN A 50 -16.36 -16.46 6.34
C GLN A 50 -15.37 -15.32 6.66
N ASN A 51 -14.06 -15.58 6.53
CA ASN A 51 -13.00 -14.59 6.77
C ASN A 51 -12.70 -13.69 5.56
N VAL A 52 -13.45 -13.81 4.47
CA VAL A 52 -13.35 -12.89 3.35
C VAL A 52 -14.22 -11.69 3.66
N PHE A 53 -13.61 -10.52 3.83
CA PHE A 53 -14.31 -9.25 4.06
C PHE A 53 -13.47 -8.07 3.61
N ALA A 54 -14.12 -6.91 3.49
CA ALA A 54 -13.43 -5.65 3.31
C ALA A 54 -13.93 -4.61 4.31
N VAL A 55 -13.08 -3.64 4.62
CA VAL A 55 -13.42 -2.47 5.43
C VAL A 55 -13.20 -1.24 4.57
N ALA A 56 -14.26 -0.52 4.24
CA ALA A 56 -14.18 0.79 3.61
C ALA A 56 -13.94 1.84 4.71
N THR A 57 -12.89 2.64 4.56
CA THR A 57 -12.48 3.65 5.57
C THR A 57 -12.93 5.05 5.15
N PRO A 58 -12.78 6.08 6.00
CA PRO A 58 -13.18 7.44 5.64
C PRO A 58 -12.51 8.01 4.38
N ASP A 59 -11.31 7.51 4.01
CA ASP A 59 -10.59 7.88 2.77
C ASP A 59 -10.95 6.97 1.58
N SER A 60 -12.02 6.18 1.68
CA SER A 60 -12.43 5.31 0.59
C SER A 60 -12.83 6.11 -0.64
N GLY A 61 -12.28 5.71 -1.78
CA GLY A 61 -12.49 6.46 -3.01
C GLY A 61 -12.04 5.72 -4.26
N ILE A 62 -12.27 6.39 -5.39
CA ILE A 62 -11.91 5.87 -6.70
C ILE A 62 -10.38 5.84 -6.81
N THR A 63 -9.82 4.66 -7.06
CA THR A 63 -8.39 4.55 -7.32
C THR A 63 -8.04 5.15 -8.69
N ARG A 64 -6.92 5.86 -8.77
CA ARG A 64 -6.35 6.32 -10.05
C ARG A 64 -5.70 5.18 -10.86
N ASN A 65 -5.55 3.99 -10.27
CA ASN A 65 -4.99 2.84 -10.97
C ASN A 65 -6.07 2.12 -11.78
N LYS A 66 -6.07 2.34 -13.10
CA LYS A 66 -7.07 1.76 -14.01
C LYS A 66 -7.21 0.25 -13.90
N GLU A 67 -6.11 -0.49 -13.84
CA GLU A 67 -6.14 -1.96 -13.76
C GLU A 67 -6.70 -2.47 -12.43
N ARG A 68 -6.35 -1.82 -11.31
CA ARG A 68 -6.95 -2.11 -10.00
C ARG A 68 -8.46 -1.85 -10.03
N TRP A 69 -8.86 -0.70 -10.58
CA TRP A 69 -10.27 -0.32 -10.70
C TRP A 69 -11.06 -1.34 -11.52
N GLN A 70 -10.56 -1.69 -12.71
CA GLN A 70 -11.16 -2.70 -13.59
C GLN A 70 -11.21 -4.09 -12.95
N ALA A 71 -10.26 -4.41 -12.06
CA ALA A 71 -10.30 -5.64 -11.28
C ALA A 71 -11.34 -5.61 -10.14
N GLY A 72 -12.07 -4.51 -9.94
CA GLY A 72 -13.09 -4.40 -8.90
C GLY A 72 -12.54 -4.04 -7.53
N PHE A 73 -11.34 -3.44 -7.46
CA PHE A 73 -10.73 -3.00 -6.20
C PHE A 73 -10.64 -1.47 -6.15
N SER A 74 -10.94 -0.91 -4.99
CA SER A 74 -10.98 0.54 -4.75
C SER A 74 -9.79 1.00 -3.90
N TYR A 75 -9.74 2.27 -3.50
CA TYR A 75 -8.76 2.81 -2.57
C TYR A 75 -9.42 3.10 -1.20
N GLY A 76 -8.59 3.35 -0.17
CA GLY A 76 -9.02 3.63 1.19
C GLY A 76 -9.75 2.46 1.82
N CYS A 77 -9.32 1.22 1.52
CA CYS A 77 -9.95 0.02 2.05
C CYS A 77 -8.96 -1.07 2.44
N LEU A 78 -9.36 -1.85 3.43
CA LEU A 78 -8.72 -3.10 3.83
C LEU A 78 -9.48 -4.25 3.18
N ILE A 79 -8.76 -5.25 2.67
CA ILE A 79 -9.33 -6.47 2.12
C ILE A 79 -8.63 -7.64 2.79
N ARG A 80 -9.38 -8.55 3.40
CA ARG A 80 -8.86 -9.73 4.08
C ARG A 80 -9.44 -11.01 3.48
N TRP A 81 -8.64 -12.06 3.45
CA TRP A 81 -9.02 -13.42 3.10
C TRP A 81 -8.48 -14.42 4.14
N PRO A 82 -8.76 -15.73 4.05
CA PRO A 82 -8.21 -16.71 4.99
C PRO A 82 -6.67 -16.81 4.89
N SER A 83 -6.00 -16.86 6.04
CA SER A 83 -4.55 -17.09 6.14
C SER A 83 -4.19 -18.55 5.88
N LYS A 84 -2.91 -18.80 5.56
CA LYS A 84 -2.35 -20.16 5.43
C LYS A 84 -2.56 -20.97 6.70
N GLU A 85 -2.45 -20.34 7.86
CA GLU A 85 -2.73 -21.00 9.14
C GLU A 85 -4.16 -21.55 9.19
N LYS A 86 -5.14 -20.79 8.70
CA LYS A 86 -6.55 -21.17 8.74
C LYS A 86 -6.94 -22.23 7.70
N VAL A 87 -6.31 -22.23 6.52
CA VAL A 87 -6.74 -23.09 5.38
C VAL A 87 -5.64 -23.98 4.81
N SER A 88 -4.50 -24.07 5.51
CA SER A 88 -3.31 -24.88 5.20
C SER A 88 -2.66 -24.63 3.84
N ARG A 89 -2.99 -23.52 3.18
CA ARG A 89 -2.40 -23.08 1.91
C ARG A 89 -2.48 -21.57 1.76
N SER A 90 -1.49 -20.97 1.10
CA SER A 90 -1.47 -19.53 0.85
C SER A 90 -2.27 -19.17 -0.40
N PHE A 91 -2.86 -17.98 -0.37
CA PHE A 91 -3.51 -17.34 -1.52
C PHE A 91 -3.01 -15.90 -1.65
N ALA A 92 -2.87 -15.44 -2.89
CA ALA A 92 -2.61 -14.03 -3.17
C ALA A 92 -3.34 -13.58 -4.43
N PHE A 93 -3.70 -12.30 -4.46
CA PHE A 93 -4.49 -11.68 -5.52
C PHE A 93 -3.76 -10.44 -6.07
N PRO A 94 -2.83 -10.60 -7.03
CA PRO A 94 -1.96 -9.51 -7.48
C PRO A 94 -2.71 -8.29 -8.06
N GLN A 95 -3.92 -8.49 -8.58
CA GLN A 95 -4.75 -7.40 -9.12
C GLN A 95 -5.26 -6.41 -8.06
N ILE A 96 -5.12 -6.71 -6.77
CA ILE A 96 -5.26 -5.72 -5.69
C ILE A 96 -4.20 -4.62 -5.82
N LYS A 97 -3.04 -4.94 -6.43
CA LYS A 97 -1.90 -4.04 -6.68
C LYS A 97 -1.35 -3.37 -5.41
N PRO A 98 -1.00 -4.13 -4.36
CA PRO A 98 -0.23 -3.58 -3.23
C PRO A 98 1.09 -3.01 -3.77
N ASN A 99 1.54 -1.86 -3.27
CA ASN A 99 2.68 -1.14 -3.88
C ASN A 99 3.82 -0.84 -2.90
N ALA A 100 3.74 -1.34 -1.66
CA ALA A 100 4.72 -1.09 -0.61
C ALA A 100 5.04 0.41 -0.43
N CYS A 101 4.07 1.28 -0.67
CA CYS A 101 4.23 2.72 -0.52
C CYS A 101 4.06 3.10 0.94
N GLY A 102 4.92 4.00 1.41
CA GLY A 102 5.01 4.34 2.81
C GLY A 102 5.60 5.72 3.01
N MET A 103 5.58 6.18 4.25
CA MET A 103 6.00 7.52 4.62
C MET A 103 7.00 7.44 5.78
N LEU A 104 8.08 8.22 5.66
CA LEU A 104 9.01 8.47 6.74
C LEU A 104 8.74 9.87 7.30
N VAL A 105 8.60 9.98 8.61
CA VAL A 105 8.71 11.23 9.35
C VAL A 105 10.05 11.21 10.08
N ALA A 106 10.92 12.14 9.73
CA ALA A 106 12.26 12.29 10.30
C ALA A 106 12.35 13.63 11.02
N LYS A 107 12.64 13.61 12.33
CA LYS A 107 12.91 14.83 13.09
C LYS A 107 14.35 15.29 12.84
N LEU A 108 14.49 16.55 12.45
CA LEU A 108 15.75 17.17 12.07
C LEU A 108 16.25 18.11 13.16
N LYS A 109 17.57 18.24 13.30
CA LYS A 109 18.19 19.25 14.19
C LYS A 109 17.95 20.67 13.71
N ARG A 110 17.94 20.88 12.38
CA ARG A 110 17.68 22.15 11.71
C ARG A 110 17.10 21.91 10.32
N ALA A 111 16.37 22.87 9.78
CA ALA A 111 16.02 22.86 8.36
C ALA A 111 17.28 23.14 7.53
N PRO A 112 17.61 22.32 6.51
CA PRO A 112 18.66 22.65 5.57
C PRO A 112 18.26 23.87 4.71
N PRO A 113 19.22 24.72 4.30
CA PRO A 113 18.98 25.71 3.26
C PRO A 113 18.49 25.06 1.97
N LEU A 114 17.58 25.73 1.25
CA LEU A 114 16.99 25.20 0.01
C LEU A 114 18.06 24.81 -1.02
N LYS A 115 19.12 25.61 -1.16
CA LYS A 115 20.22 25.33 -2.09
C LYS A 115 20.92 24.00 -1.75
N GLU A 116 21.23 23.75 -0.48
CA GLU A 116 21.86 22.49 -0.05
C GLU A 116 20.97 21.29 -0.36
N LEU A 117 19.65 21.43 -0.19
CA LEU A 117 18.69 20.38 -0.52
C LEU A 117 18.62 20.12 -2.04
N CYS A 118 18.60 21.19 -2.85
CA CYS A 118 18.60 21.08 -4.31
C CYS A 118 19.89 20.41 -4.82
N ASP A 119 21.04 20.83 -4.29
CA ASP A 119 22.34 20.24 -4.64
C ASP A 119 22.37 18.75 -4.25
N SER A 120 21.92 18.40 -3.04
CA SER A 120 21.86 17.00 -2.57
C SER A 120 20.92 16.14 -3.42
N LEU A 121 19.75 16.67 -3.81
CA LEU A 121 18.83 15.97 -4.70
C LEU A 121 19.45 15.73 -6.08
N HIS A 122 20.15 16.73 -6.62
CA HIS A 122 20.85 16.63 -7.89
C HIS A 122 21.95 15.57 -7.84
N ASP A 123 22.76 15.57 -6.79
CA ASP A 123 23.83 14.59 -6.58
C ASP A 123 23.26 13.17 -6.45
N ILE A 124 22.16 13.00 -5.70
CA ILE A 124 21.48 11.70 -5.59
C ILE A 124 20.91 11.25 -6.95
N GLU A 125 20.38 12.16 -7.77
CA GLU A 125 19.86 11.82 -9.10
C GLU A 125 20.98 11.38 -10.05
N LYS A 126 22.09 12.13 -10.05
CA LYS A 126 23.25 11.89 -10.90
C LYS A 126 24.01 10.63 -10.48
N ASP A 127 24.52 10.62 -9.25
CA ASP A 127 25.46 9.61 -8.76
C ASP A 127 24.72 8.38 -8.22
N GLY A 128 23.48 8.58 -7.75
CA GLY A 128 22.64 7.53 -7.18
C GLY A 128 22.99 7.20 -5.75
N LEU A 129 21.95 6.87 -4.98
CA LEU A 129 22.11 6.09 -3.75
C LEU A 129 21.95 4.61 -4.09
N LYS A 130 22.54 3.74 -3.27
CA LYS A 130 22.38 2.29 -3.40
C LYS A 130 21.74 1.70 -2.15
N VAL A 131 20.78 0.82 -2.36
CA VAL A 131 20.27 -0.12 -1.34
C VAL A 131 20.74 -1.51 -1.78
N GLY A 132 21.70 -2.10 -1.07
CA GLY A 132 22.38 -3.30 -1.53
C GLY A 132 23.05 -3.10 -2.89
N LYS A 133 22.55 -3.79 -3.93
CA LYS A 133 23.09 -3.72 -5.30
C LYS A 133 22.30 -2.77 -6.22
N GLU A 134 21.13 -2.31 -5.82
CA GLU A 134 20.23 -1.54 -6.68
C GLU A 134 20.49 -0.04 -6.59
N LYS A 135 20.52 0.66 -7.73
CA LYS A 135 20.55 2.13 -7.78
C LYS A 135 19.14 2.66 -7.51
N LEU A 136 19.04 3.52 -6.52
CA LEU A 136 17.80 4.15 -6.06
C LEU A 136 17.27 5.10 -7.15
N LYS A 137 15.99 4.98 -7.46
CA LYS A 137 15.21 5.92 -8.26
C LYS A 137 14.48 6.87 -7.33
N LEU A 138 14.86 8.15 -7.30
CA LEU A 138 14.27 9.15 -6.41
C LEU A 138 12.74 9.14 -6.44
N ASN A 139 12.18 9.21 -7.66
CA ASN A 139 10.73 9.15 -7.90
C ASN A 139 9.92 10.19 -7.11
N VAL A 140 10.55 11.30 -6.72
CA VAL A 140 9.95 12.47 -6.04
C VAL A 140 9.31 13.37 -7.10
N GLY A 141 8.13 13.91 -6.83
CA GLY A 141 7.36 14.73 -7.77
C GLY A 141 6.55 13.93 -8.79
N VAL A 142 6.60 12.60 -8.73
CA VAL A 142 5.78 11.71 -9.58
C VAL A 142 4.58 11.21 -8.79
N SER A 143 3.38 11.41 -9.35
CA SER A 143 2.11 11.03 -8.72
C SER A 143 1.93 11.74 -7.37
N ASN A 144 2.06 11.02 -6.25
CA ASN A 144 1.88 11.52 -4.90
C ASN A 144 3.15 11.37 -4.07
N HIS A 145 4.31 11.08 -4.67
CA HIS A 145 5.57 11.00 -3.93
C HIS A 145 6.19 12.39 -3.79
N PHE A 146 6.63 12.73 -2.57
CA PHE A 146 7.14 14.05 -2.26
C PHE A 146 8.14 14.01 -1.10
N ILE A 147 8.84 15.12 -0.92
CA ILE A 147 9.62 15.45 0.27
C ILE A 147 9.13 16.81 0.74
N GLU A 148 8.68 16.89 1.99
CA GLU A 148 8.26 18.14 2.62
C GLU A 148 9.05 18.39 3.89
N ILE A 149 9.40 19.65 4.14
CA ILE A 149 10.02 20.08 5.40
C ILE A 149 9.00 20.94 6.13
N CYS A 150 8.58 20.47 7.30
CA CYS A 150 7.52 21.08 8.07
C CYS A 150 8.04 21.50 9.45
N LYS A 151 7.44 22.56 10.00
CA LYS A 151 7.61 22.94 11.40
C LYS A 151 6.39 22.49 12.18
N VAL A 152 6.61 21.78 13.28
CA VAL A 152 5.53 21.34 14.18
C VAL A 152 4.95 22.58 14.87
N THR A 153 3.68 22.88 14.65
CA THR A 153 2.99 24.02 15.30
C THR A 153 2.18 23.59 16.52
N LYS A 154 1.75 22.33 16.57
CA LYS A 154 0.97 21.73 17.66
C LYS A 154 1.39 20.28 17.83
N SER A 155 1.48 19.82 19.07
CA SER A 155 1.69 18.41 19.39
C SER A 155 0.94 18.04 20.66
N LYS A 156 0.48 16.80 20.73
CA LYS A 156 -0.09 16.17 21.92
C LYS A 156 0.78 15.03 22.44
N THR A 157 1.95 14.81 21.84
CA THR A 157 2.88 13.75 22.20
C THR A 157 4.21 14.36 22.63
N GLU A 158 5.02 13.63 23.38
CA GLU A 158 6.36 14.10 23.77
C GLU A 158 7.42 13.89 22.67
N ARG A 159 7.13 13.01 21.70
CA ARG A 159 8.03 12.64 20.58
C ARG A 159 8.26 13.81 19.61
N LEU A 160 7.25 14.65 19.44
CA LEU A 160 7.35 15.90 18.69
C LEU A 160 6.91 17.08 19.56
N LYS A 161 7.68 18.16 19.55
CA LYS A 161 7.40 19.37 20.33
C LYS A 161 7.11 20.53 19.39
N ASN A 162 6.34 21.51 19.85
CA ASN A 162 6.14 22.75 19.10
C ASN A 162 7.50 23.38 18.78
N GLY A 163 7.72 23.70 17.51
CA GLY A 163 8.97 24.24 17.00
C GLY A 163 9.93 23.21 16.39
N ASP A 164 9.72 21.91 16.63
CA ASP A 164 10.51 20.86 15.98
C ASP A 164 10.41 20.96 14.46
N ILE A 165 11.51 20.68 13.77
CA ILE A 165 11.57 20.58 12.33
C ILE A 165 11.51 19.11 11.94
N VAL A 166 10.62 18.77 11.00
CA VAL A 166 10.47 17.40 10.50
C VAL A 166 10.55 17.39 8.98
N ALA A 167 11.15 16.35 8.43
CA ALA A 167 11.00 15.99 7.03
C ALA A 167 9.99 14.85 6.89
N ILE A 168 9.08 14.98 5.94
CA ILE A 168 8.16 13.92 5.52
C ILE A 168 8.61 13.44 4.15
N ILE A 169 8.97 12.16 4.03
CA ILE A 169 9.38 11.54 2.77
C ILE A 169 8.35 10.48 2.40
N HIS A 170 7.61 10.71 1.31
CA HIS A 170 6.65 9.76 0.78
C HIS A 170 7.18 9.19 -0.53
N THR A 171 7.47 7.89 -0.56
CA THR A 171 7.99 7.20 -1.75
C THR A 171 7.46 5.77 -1.87
N SER A 172 7.80 5.11 -2.99
CA SER A 172 7.55 3.69 -3.22
C SER A 172 8.78 3.01 -3.86
N PRO A 173 8.83 1.66 -3.85
CA PRO A 173 9.93 0.89 -4.42
C PRO A 173 9.72 0.69 -5.93
N SER A 174 9.70 1.79 -6.67
CA SER A 174 9.51 1.85 -8.14
C SER A 174 10.46 0.97 -8.96
N GLU A 175 11.61 0.62 -8.38
CA GLU A 175 12.62 -0.29 -8.89
C GLU A 175 12.05 -1.68 -9.12
N TYR A 176 11.08 -2.09 -8.30
CA TYR A 176 10.42 -3.40 -8.34
C TYR A 176 9.00 -3.34 -8.91
N LYS A 177 8.65 -2.27 -9.65
CA LYS A 177 7.32 -2.10 -10.23
C LYS A 177 6.93 -3.27 -11.14
N SER A 178 7.87 -3.84 -11.89
CA SER A 178 7.63 -5.02 -12.73
C SER A 178 7.17 -6.20 -11.90
N TYR A 179 7.82 -6.53 -10.78
CA TYR A 179 7.40 -7.63 -9.92
C TYR A 179 5.99 -7.46 -9.36
N MET A 180 5.62 -6.24 -8.98
CA MET A 180 4.30 -5.99 -8.38
C MET A 180 3.18 -5.95 -9.43
N TYR A 181 3.47 -5.50 -10.66
CA TYR A 181 2.43 -5.20 -11.66
C TYR A 181 2.52 -6.01 -12.96
N ASP A 182 3.55 -6.82 -13.15
CA ASP A 182 3.63 -7.76 -14.27
C ASP A 182 2.85 -9.03 -13.91
N PHE A 183 1.57 -9.02 -14.26
CA PHE A 183 0.70 -10.17 -14.05
C PHE A 183 1.04 -11.35 -14.95
N LYS A 184 1.66 -11.11 -16.12
CA LYS A 184 2.10 -12.18 -17.03
C LYS A 184 3.28 -12.95 -16.46
N PHE A 185 4.17 -12.27 -15.70
CA PHE A 185 5.20 -12.95 -14.94
C PHE A 185 4.56 -13.97 -13.98
N TRP A 186 3.61 -13.53 -13.15
CA TRP A 186 2.98 -14.43 -12.17
C TRP A 186 2.11 -15.51 -12.79
N GLU A 187 1.48 -15.25 -13.93
CA GLU A 187 0.81 -16.29 -14.73
C GLU A 187 1.80 -17.37 -15.17
N LYS A 188 2.97 -16.99 -15.70
CA LYS A 188 4.03 -17.95 -16.11
C LYS A 188 4.60 -18.74 -14.94
N GLU A 189 4.68 -18.15 -13.75
CA GLU A 189 5.13 -18.83 -12.53
C GLU A 189 4.07 -19.81 -11.97
N GLY A 190 2.89 -19.91 -12.60
CA GLY A 190 1.84 -20.85 -12.22
C GLY A 190 0.58 -20.21 -11.62
N GLY A 191 0.48 -18.89 -11.66
CA GLY A 191 -0.76 -18.17 -11.39
C GLY A 191 -1.83 -18.48 -12.44
N VAL A 192 -3.09 -18.51 -12.03
CA VAL A 192 -4.21 -18.86 -12.92
C VAL A 192 -5.17 -17.68 -13.03
N TYR A 193 -5.41 -17.23 -14.26
CA TYR A 193 -6.55 -16.37 -14.54
C TYR A 193 -7.83 -17.20 -14.48
N GLU A 194 -8.65 -16.92 -13.47
CA GLU A 194 -9.93 -17.56 -13.28
C GLU A 194 -11.06 -16.64 -13.75
N SER A 195 -11.84 -17.14 -14.70
CA SER A 195 -13.10 -16.49 -15.09
C SER A 195 -14.16 -16.74 -14.02
N THR A 196 -14.64 -15.64 -13.45
CA THR A 196 -15.74 -15.62 -12.49
C THR A 196 -16.97 -14.97 -13.14
N PRO A 197 -18.17 -15.10 -12.54
CA PRO A 197 -19.33 -14.32 -12.97
C PRO A 197 -19.11 -12.80 -13.00
N LEU A 198 -18.15 -12.28 -12.21
CA LEU A 198 -17.86 -10.85 -12.07
C LEU A 198 -16.61 -10.41 -12.86
N GLY A 199 -16.17 -11.25 -13.81
CA GLY A 199 -14.97 -11.03 -14.63
C GLY A 199 -13.76 -11.82 -14.12
N ASP A 200 -12.63 -11.65 -14.80
CA ASP A 200 -11.44 -12.45 -14.52
C ASP A 200 -10.69 -11.97 -13.26
N LEU A 201 -10.06 -12.91 -12.58
CA LEU A 201 -9.16 -12.69 -11.45
C LEU A 201 -7.91 -13.56 -11.58
N LEU A 202 -6.73 -12.97 -11.49
CA LEU A 202 -5.49 -13.71 -11.32
C LEU A 202 -5.38 -14.19 -9.88
N VAL A 203 -5.32 -15.51 -9.71
CA VAL A 203 -5.22 -16.19 -8.42
C VAL A 203 -3.87 -16.88 -8.33
N LEU A 204 -3.12 -16.58 -7.27
CA LEU A 204 -1.93 -17.35 -6.89
C LEU A 204 -2.30 -18.25 -5.72
N GLU A 205 -1.87 -19.51 -5.78
CA GLU A 205 -2.15 -20.51 -4.73
C GLU A 205 -0.88 -21.29 -4.38
N GLY A 206 -0.79 -21.72 -3.12
CA GLY A 206 0.29 -22.58 -2.65
C GLY A 206 1.65 -21.92 -2.83
N LYS A 207 2.61 -22.64 -3.43
CA LYS A 207 4.00 -22.19 -3.55
C LYS A 207 4.14 -20.87 -4.31
N VAL A 208 3.33 -20.64 -5.36
CA VAL A 208 3.38 -19.40 -6.15
C VAL A 208 2.92 -18.20 -5.31
N ALA A 209 1.90 -18.39 -4.47
CA ALA A 209 1.45 -17.35 -3.53
C ALA A 209 2.51 -17.07 -2.46
N GLU A 210 3.15 -18.10 -1.92
CA GLU A 210 4.24 -17.96 -0.95
C GLU A 210 5.42 -17.18 -1.53
N ASP A 211 5.82 -17.50 -2.77
CA ASP A 211 6.91 -16.81 -3.46
C ASP A 211 6.56 -15.35 -3.76
N TYR A 212 5.31 -15.06 -4.13
CA TYR A 212 4.80 -13.70 -4.28
C TYR A 212 4.88 -12.90 -2.98
N LEU A 213 4.40 -13.48 -1.87
CA LEU A 213 4.41 -12.86 -0.55
C LEU A 213 5.83 -12.63 -0.03
N GLU A 214 6.73 -13.60 -0.23
CA GLU A 214 8.13 -13.46 0.16
C GLU A 214 8.83 -12.36 -0.64
N LYS A 215 8.65 -12.32 -1.96
CA LYS A 215 9.18 -11.23 -2.80
C LYS A 215 8.60 -9.89 -2.39
N TYR A 216 7.30 -9.82 -2.12
CA TYR A 216 6.65 -8.59 -1.65
C TYR A 216 7.29 -8.10 -0.34
N LYS A 217 7.50 -8.98 0.64
CA LYS A 217 8.14 -8.61 1.92
C LYS A 217 9.53 -8.03 1.73
N ARG A 218 10.32 -8.58 0.80
CA ARG A 218 11.64 -8.03 0.44
C ARG A 218 11.52 -6.63 -0.18
N ILE A 219 10.53 -6.42 -1.04
CA ILE A 219 10.24 -5.12 -1.68
C ILE A 219 9.78 -4.08 -0.63
N GLU A 220 8.99 -4.49 0.35
CA GLU A 220 8.57 -3.64 1.45
C GLU A 220 9.77 -3.20 2.31
N ASN A 221 10.62 -4.14 2.73
CA ASN A 221 11.84 -3.82 3.48
C ASN A 221 12.73 -2.85 2.71
N TYR A 222 12.90 -3.09 1.40
CA TYR A 222 13.62 -2.17 0.52
C TYR A 222 12.99 -0.77 0.52
N SER A 223 11.66 -0.67 0.45
CA SER A 223 10.94 0.61 0.47
C SER A 223 11.20 1.39 1.76
N MET A 224 11.20 0.70 2.91
CA MET A 224 11.50 1.30 4.21
C MET A 224 12.96 1.79 4.30
N GLU A 225 13.91 0.95 3.87
CA GLU A 225 15.33 1.28 3.84
C GLU A 225 15.63 2.45 2.88
N LYS A 226 15.01 2.44 1.70
CA LYS A 226 15.07 3.52 0.72
C LYS A 226 14.74 4.87 1.32
N ARG A 227 13.66 4.98 2.11
CA ARG A 227 13.28 6.23 2.77
C ARG A 227 14.33 6.69 3.78
N LEU A 228 14.90 5.76 4.56
CA LEU A 228 15.96 6.06 5.52
C LEU A 228 17.25 6.53 4.84
N LEU A 229 17.66 5.87 3.76
CA LEU A 229 18.84 6.28 2.98
C LEU A 229 18.64 7.62 2.30
N LEU A 230 17.44 7.88 1.76
CA LEU A 230 17.11 9.21 1.23
C LEU A 230 17.21 10.28 2.31
N ALA A 231 16.60 10.05 3.48
CA ALA A 231 16.71 10.99 4.59
C ALA A 231 18.16 11.21 5.04
N LYS A 232 18.96 10.15 5.09
CA LYS A 232 20.39 10.23 5.46
C LYS A 232 21.19 11.04 4.44
N GLY A 233 20.96 10.81 3.15
CA GLY A 233 21.62 11.53 2.06
C GLY A 233 21.22 13.01 1.99
N LEU A 234 19.97 13.34 2.31
CA LEU A 234 19.45 14.71 2.23
C LEU A 234 19.69 15.55 3.49
N PHE A 235 19.65 14.92 4.67
CA PHE A 235 19.58 15.63 5.94
C PHE A 235 20.70 15.26 6.92
N GLY A 236 21.53 14.26 6.61
CA GLY A 236 22.54 13.75 7.53
C GLY A 236 21.92 13.04 8.73
N ASP A 237 22.22 13.48 9.95
CA ASP A 237 21.67 12.87 11.15
C ASP A 237 20.23 13.34 11.42
N PHE A 238 19.33 12.37 11.66
CA PHE A 238 17.93 12.59 12.00
C PHE A 238 17.45 11.54 13.01
N GLU A 239 16.34 11.83 13.68
CA GLU A 239 15.62 10.88 14.52
C GLU A 239 14.41 10.34 13.75
N VAL A 240 14.23 9.03 13.72
CA VAL A 240 13.05 8.41 13.09
C VAL A 240 11.85 8.55 14.02
N VAL A 241 10.88 9.33 13.57
CA VAL A 241 9.60 9.47 14.26
C VAL A 241 8.65 8.36 13.83
N SER A 242 8.55 8.09 12.52
CA SER A 242 7.78 6.96 12.00
C SER A 242 8.24 6.59 10.60
N ASN A 243 8.15 5.32 10.21
CA ASN A 243 8.47 4.87 8.85
C ASN A 243 7.49 3.80 8.27
N PRO A 244 6.18 3.88 8.51
CA PRO A 244 5.24 2.83 8.13
C PRO A 244 5.01 2.71 6.62
N THR A 245 4.69 1.50 6.17
CA THR A 245 3.95 1.24 4.93
C THR A 245 2.47 1.53 5.15
N HIS A 246 1.82 2.25 4.22
CA HIS A 246 0.38 2.56 4.28
C HIS A 246 -0.42 1.90 3.16
N GLN A 247 0.27 1.45 2.11
CA GLN A 247 -0.36 0.75 1.01
C GLN A 247 0.45 -0.51 0.67
N GLY A 248 -0.09 -1.67 1.02
CA GLY A 248 0.68 -2.90 0.99
C GLY A 248 -0.08 -4.18 1.35
N LEU A 249 0.66 -5.27 1.41
CA LEU A 249 0.22 -6.54 2.00
C LEU A 249 0.69 -6.62 3.45
N PHE A 250 -0.14 -7.19 4.29
CA PHE A 250 0.10 -7.37 5.71
C PHE A 250 -0.20 -8.82 6.06
N GLY A 251 0.79 -9.52 6.62
CA GLY A 251 0.70 -10.98 6.75
C GLY A 251 0.62 -11.67 5.39
N ASP A 252 -0.05 -12.82 5.34
CA ASP A 252 -0.24 -13.62 4.14
C ASP A 252 -1.66 -13.49 3.55
N ASN A 253 -2.50 -12.65 4.15
CA ASN A 253 -3.94 -12.67 3.91
C ASN A 253 -4.67 -11.33 3.97
N GLU A 254 -3.93 -10.23 3.98
CA GLU A 254 -4.50 -8.90 4.03
C GLU A 254 -3.80 -7.92 3.10
N ALA A 255 -4.60 -7.09 2.45
CA ALA A 255 -4.15 -5.92 1.73
C ALA A 255 -4.76 -4.67 2.36
N ARG A 256 -3.93 -3.65 2.52
CA ARG A 256 -4.34 -2.31 2.98
C ARG A 256 -4.03 -1.31 1.90
N LEU A 257 -5.03 -0.52 1.50
CA LEU A 257 -4.91 0.40 0.38
C LEU A 257 -5.06 1.84 0.84
N GLY A 258 -3.97 2.45 1.33
CA GLY A 258 -4.02 3.85 1.76
C GLY A 258 -4.37 4.05 3.23
N LEU A 259 -4.06 3.07 4.08
CA LEU A 259 -4.48 3.07 5.46
C LEU A 259 -3.43 2.42 6.34
N TYR A 260 -3.33 2.95 7.55
CA TYR A 260 -2.44 2.45 8.57
C TYR A 260 -3.19 1.52 9.52
N TYR A 261 -2.39 0.74 10.23
CA TYR A 261 -2.79 0.05 11.45
C TYR A 261 -1.95 0.61 12.58
N PHE A 262 -2.58 0.84 13.72
CA PHE A 262 -1.93 1.26 14.95
C PHE A 262 -2.17 0.18 16.00
N GLU A 263 -1.12 -0.26 16.69
CA GLU A 263 -1.25 -1.24 17.78
C GLU A 263 -1.55 -0.55 19.11
N ASN A 264 -1.10 0.69 19.26
CA ASN A 264 -1.28 1.48 20.46
C ASN A 264 -1.49 2.96 20.14
N SER A 265 -1.96 3.71 21.13
CA SER A 265 -2.27 5.15 21.01
C SER A 265 -1.03 6.06 20.97
N GLU A 266 0.18 5.53 21.15
CA GLU A 266 1.43 6.30 21.15
C GLU A 266 2.12 6.30 19.78
N GLU A 267 1.70 5.42 18.87
CA GLU A 267 2.16 5.41 17.49
C GLU A 267 1.75 6.68 16.74
N MET A 268 2.72 7.30 16.07
CA MET A 268 2.47 8.46 15.22
C MET A 268 2.55 8.04 13.76
N LEU A 269 1.41 8.04 13.09
CA LEU A 269 1.27 7.65 11.70
C LEU A 269 1.07 8.91 10.84
N PRO A 270 1.85 9.10 9.77
CA PRO A 270 1.78 10.31 8.97
C PRO A 270 0.56 10.29 8.06
N VAL A 271 -0.27 11.33 8.16
CA VAL A 271 -1.33 11.64 7.21
C VAL A 271 -1.02 13.00 6.62
N THR A 272 -0.93 13.08 5.29
CA THR A 272 -0.66 14.33 4.58
C THR A 272 -1.80 14.61 3.62
N PHE A 273 -2.33 15.82 3.68
CA PHE A 273 -3.26 16.33 2.68
C PHE A 273 -2.46 17.16 1.69
N ARG A 274 -2.64 16.88 0.41
CA ARG A 274 -2.16 17.77 -0.64
C ARG A 274 -2.97 19.06 -0.58
N TRP A 275 -2.32 20.16 -0.21
CA TRP A 275 -2.94 21.48 -0.08
C TRP A 275 -3.20 22.15 -1.42
N ASP A 276 -2.63 21.62 -2.51
CA ASP A 276 -2.73 22.10 -3.89
C ASP A 276 -3.93 21.52 -4.67
N ILE A 277 -4.94 20.99 -3.97
CA ILE A 277 -6.19 20.46 -4.55
C ILE A 277 -7.38 21.21 -3.98
#